data_AF-A0A650A7G4-F1
#
_entry.id   AF-A0A650A7G4-F1
#
_cell.length_a   1.000
_cell.length_b   1.000
_cell.length_c   1.000
_cell.angle_alpha   90.00
_cell.angle_beta   90.00
_cell.angle_gamma   90.00
#
_symmetry.space_group_name_H-M   'P 1'
#
loop_
_entity.id
_entity.type
_entity.pdbx_description
1 polymer ?
#
loop_
_entity_poly.entity_id
_entity_poly.type
_entity_poly.pdbx_seq_one_letter_code
_entity_poly.pdbx_strand_id
1 'polypeptide(L)' 'KGFINIFPMMNTTVFVNDGENVDLVVEYEAYPKPVHRQWIYMNRTSTDKWDDYPKSENESNI' A
#
# COMPACT_ATOMS: atom_id res chain seq x y z
N LYS A 1 18.78 -13.05 4.16
CA LYS A 1 17.41 -13.52 4.50
C LYS A 1 16.43 -12.53 3.91
N GLY A 2 15.29 -12.98 3.40
CA GLY A 2 14.27 -12.06 2.88
C GLY A 2 13.53 -11.33 4.01
N PHE A 3 12.93 -10.19 3.68
CA PHE A 3 12.13 -9.37 4.60
C PHE A 3 11.03 -8.61 3.87
N ILE A 4 10.00 -8.22 4.61
CA ILE A 4 8.96 -7.27 4.20
C ILE A 4 8.63 -6.40 5.42
N ASN A 5 8.83 -5.10 5.31
CA ASN A 5 8.44 -4.11 6.32
C ASN A 5 7.35 -3.21 5.71
N ILE A 6 6.24 -3.01 6.41
CA ILE A 6 5.11 -2.21 5.93
C ILE A 6 4.97 -0.98 6.84
N PHE A 7 4.84 0.18 6.23
CA PHE A 7 4.73 1.48 6.88
C PHE A 7 3.42 2.13 6.45
N PRO A 8 2.41 2.19 7.35
CA PRO A 8 1.17 2.86 7.03
C PRO A 8 1.40 4.37 6.92
N MET A 9 0.93 4.99 5.84
CA MET A 9 1.09 6.44 5.62
C MET A 9 0.07 7.30 6.36
N MET A 10 -0.89 6.65 7.00
CA MET A 10 -1.92 7.27 7.82
C MET A 10 -2.30 6.30 8.94
N ASN A 11 -3.16 6.74 9.85
CA ASN A 11 -3.66 5.87 10.91
C ASN A 11 -4.36 4.64 10.33
N THR A 12 -4.10 3.48 10.93
CA THR A 12 -4.76 2.22 10.56
C THR A 12 -6.25 2.22 10.89
N THR A 13 -6.67 3.04 11.86
CA THR A 13 -8.07 3.35 12.16
C THR A 13 -8.45 4.63 11.44
N VAL A 14 -9.41 4.54 10.53
CA VAL A 14 -9.92 5.68 9.76
C VAL A 14 -11.41 5.83 10.00
N PHE A 15 -11.84 7.07 10.21
CA PHE A 15 -13.25 7.45 10.27
C PHE A 15 -13.58 8.23 8.99
N VAL A 16 -14.63 7.82 8.28
CA VAL A 16 -15.05 8.42 7.01
C VAL A 16 -16.53 8.73 7.12
N ASN A 17 -16.93 9.95 6.74
CA ASN A 17 -18.34 10.32 6.73
C ASN A 17 -19.06 9.74 5.51
N ASP A 18 -20.40 9.72 5.56
CA ASP A 18 -21.19 9.23 4.43
C ASP A 18 -20.97 10.10 3.18
N GLY A 19 -20.71 9.45 2.04
CA GLY A 19 -20.41 10.10 0.77
C GLY A 19 -18.96 10.60 0.57
N GLU A 20 -18.08 10.48 1.57
CA GLU A 20 -16.68 10.88 1.45
C GLU A 20 -15.80 9.75 0.89
N ASN A 21 -14.70 10.16 0.23
CA ASN A 21 -13.68 9.24 -0.27
C ASN A 21 -12.54 9.10 0.74
N VAL A 22 -11.87 7.95 0.71
CA VAL A 22 -10.66 7.69 1.49
C VAL A 22 -9.67 6.91 0.65
N ASP A 23 -8.40 7.31 0.68
CA ASP A 23 -7.31 6.59 0.07
C ASP A 23 -6.51 5.85 1.15
N LEU A 24 -6.46 4.52 1.05
CA LEU A 24 -5.64 3.70 1.93
C LEU A 24 -4.23 3.57 1.34
N VAL A 25 -3.26 4.28 1.91
CA VAL A 25 -1.88 4.30 1.39
C VAL A 25 -0.94 3.59 2.36
N VAL A 26 -0.14 2.67 1.82
CA VAL A 26 0.94 1.98 2.53
C VAL A 26 2.23 2.05 1.73
N GLU A 27 3.33 2.29 2.42
CA GLU A 27 4.66 2.05 1.87
C GLU A 27 5.21 0.74 2.41
N TYR A 28 6.13 0.14 1.67
CA TYR A 28 6.81 -1.05 2.14
C TYR A 28 8.22 -1.15 1.58
N GLU A 29 9.09 -1.81 2.33
CA GLU A 29 10.41 -2.25 1.88
C GLU A 29 10.44 -3.78 1.87
N ALA A 30 10.91 -4.38 0.78
CA ALA A 30 10.94 -5.82 0.65
C ALA A 30 12.14 -6.33 -0.14
N TYR A 31 12.73 -7.43 0.33
CA TYR A 31 13.75 -8.19 -0.39
C TYR A 31 13.47 -9.69 -0.29
N PRO A 32 13.49 -10.46 -1.40
CA PRO A 32 13.55 -9.97 -2.78
C PRO A 32 12.26 -9.20 -3.17
N LYS A 33 12.24 -8.64 -4.38
CA LYS A 33 11.09 -7.89 -4.90
C LYS A 33 9.80 -8.73 -4.80
N PRO A 34 8.70 -8.19 -4.25
CA PRO A 34 7.48 -8.95 -4.07
C PRO A 34 6.78 -9.23 -5.41
N VAL A 35 6.26 -10.45 -5.55
CA VAL A 35 5.59 -10.93 -6.78
C VAL A 35 4.09 -10.64 -6.77
N HIS A 36 3.45 -10.73 -5.59
CA HIS A 36 2.00 -10.56 -5.45
C HIS A 36 1.69 -9.45 -4.46
N ARG A 37 0.77 -8.56 -4.86
CA ARG A 37 0.23 -7.45 -4.08
C ARG A 37 -1.28 -7.43 -4.28
N GLN A 38 -2.03 -7.28 -3.20
CA GLN A 38 -3.49 -7.32 -3.23
C GLN A 38 -4.08 -6.51 -2.08
N TRP A 39 -5.20 -5.84 -2.35
CA TRP A 39 -6.09 -5.29 -1.34
C TRP A 39 -7.27 -6.23 -1.15
N ILE A 40 -7.56 -6.63 0.08
CA ILE A 40 -8.67 -7.55 0.40
C ILE A 40 -9.66 -6.84 1.32
N TYR A 41 -10.92 -6.81 0.92
CA TYR A 41 -12.03 -6.37 1.74
C TYR A 41 -13.10 -7.46 1.79
N MET A 42 -13.53 -7.85 2.99
CA MET A 42 -14.56 -8.89 3.19
C MET A 42 -14.26 -10.19 2.39
N ASN A 43 -13.01 -10.69 2.47
CA ASN A 43 -12.50 -11.86 1.74
C ASN A 43 -12.57 -11.79 0.20
N ARG A 44 -12.70 -10.58 -0.37
CA ARG A 44 -12.66 -10.35 -1.81
C ARG A 44 -11.47 -9.47 -2.16
N THR A 45 -10.70 -9.90 -3.16
CA THR A 45 -9.60 -9.11 -3.71
C THR A 45 -10.16 -7.97 -4.56
N SER A 46 -9.75 -6.74 -4.28
CA SER A 46 -10.06 -5.56 -5.08
C SER A 46 -9.18 -5.53 -6.33
N THR A 47 -9.78 -5.43 -7.51
CA THR A 47 -9.07 -5.42 -8.80
C THR A 47 -8.98 -4.02 -9.42
N ASP A 48 -9.87 -3.10 -9.03
CA ASP A 48 -10.19 -1.93 -9.88
C ASP A 48 -10.00 -0.57 -9.18
N LYS A 49 -9.55 -0.56 -7.92
CA LYS A 49 -9.49 0.67 -7.09
C LYS A 49 -8.17 0.88 -6.35
N TRP A 50 -7.06 0.45 -6.93
CA TRP A 50 -5.75 0.69 -6.35
C TRP A 50 -4.69 0.86 -7.43
N ASP A 51 -3.74 1.74 -7.16
CA ASP A 51 -2.56 1.96 -7.99
C ASP A 51 -1.30 1.51 -7.26
N ASP A 52 -0.30 1.06 -8.01
CA ASP A 52 1.02 0.69 -7.51
C ASP A 52 2.03 1.77 -7.94
N TYR A 53 2.59 2.47 -6.96
CA TYR A 53 3.67 3.43 -7.19
C TYR A 53 4.99 2.81 -6.72
N PRO A 54 5.72 2.08 -7.58
CA PRO A 54 7.06 1.67 -7.23
C PRO A 54 7.91 2.93 -7.05
N LYS A 55 8.44 3.16 -5.84
CA LYS A 55 9.46 4.20 -5.64
C LYS A 55 10.59 3.93 -6.63
N SER A 56 10.79 4.85 -7.57
CA SER A 56 11.91 4.77 -8.50
C SER A 56 13.20 4.90 -7.69
N GLU A 57 14.20 4.05 -7.94
CA GLU A 57 15.56 4.18 -7.37
C GLU A 57 16.21 5.56 -7.65
N ASN A 58 15.57 6.41 -8.47
CA ASN A 58 16.07 7.72 -8.88
C ASN A 58 15.76 8.85 -7.90
N GLU A 59 15.02 8.61 -6.81
CA GLU A 59 14.96 9.52 -5.66
C GLU A 59 16.04 9.16 -4.63
N SER A 60 17.24 8.86 -5.13
CA SER A 60 18.46 8.90 -4.33
C SER A 60 18.60 10.32 -3.79
N ASN A 61 18.34 10.49 -2.48
CA ASN A 61 18.69 11.70 -1.74
C ASN A 61 20.14 12.11 -2.07
N ILE A 62 20.28 13.22 -2.80
CA ILE A 62 21.51 14.03 -2.81
C ILE A 62 21.55 14.80 -1.50
#